data_AF-A0A2I3SV16-F1
#
_entry.id   AF-A0A2I3SV16-F1
#
_cell.length_a   1.000
_cell.length_b   1.000
_cell.length_c   1.000
_cell.angle_alpha   90.00
_cell.angle_beta   90.00
_cell.angle_gamma   90.00
#
_symmetry.space_group_name_H-M   'P 1'
#
loop_
_entity.id
_entity.type
_entity.pdbx_description
1 polymer ?
#
loop_
_entity_poly.entity_id
_entity_poly.type
_entity_poly.pdbx_seq_one_letter_code
_entity_poly.pdbx_strand_id
1 'polypeptide(L)'
;MKRGKAHQTCAFHNRTSVLTGLVITNDPVSDSLFVKGFELQERCLQNPLENLELTYGYLLEEDMKCLSQYASLGYLKHLNLSYVLLFRISLEPLGALLEKIAASLETLILEGCQIHYSQLSAILPGLSRCSQLTTFYFGRNCMSMGALKDLLRHTSGLSKLSLETYPAPEESLNSLVCVIWEIFTPLRAELMCTLREVRQPKRIFIGPTPCPSCGSSPSEELELHLCC
;
A
#
# COMPACT_ATOMS: atom_id res chain seq x y z
N MET A 1 -8.91 -16.38 42.45
CA MET A 1 -8.72 -16.81 41.04
C MET A 1 -8.54 -15.60 40.16
N LYS A 2 -7.29 -15.20 39.87
CA LYS A 2 -7.00 -14.19 38.83
C LYS A 2 -6.97 -14.92 37.49
N ARG A 3 -7.89 -14.59 36.57
CA ARG A 3 -7.81 -15.04 35.16
C ARG A 3 -6.50 -14.52 34.59
N GLY A 4 -5.58 -15.43 34.24
CA GLY A 4 -4.39 -15.07 33.49
C GLY A 4 -4.81 -14.56 32.11
N LYS A 5 -4.34 -13.36 31.72
CA LYS A 5 -4.38 -12.94 30.32
C LYS A 5 -3.46 -13.89 29.55
N ALA A 6 -4.06 -14.74 28.72
CA ALA A 6 -3.31 -15.46 27.70
C ALA A 6 -2.67 -14.41 26.80
N HIS A 7 -1.34 -14.39 26.74
CA HIS A 7 -0.61 -13.59 25.77
C HIS A 7 -0.78 -14.27 24.42
N GLN A 8 -1.30 -13.55 23.43
CA GLN A 8 -1.60 -14.12 22.12
C GLN A 8 -0.34 -14.01 21.26
N THR A 9 0.54 -14.99 21.39
CA THR A 9 1.71 -15.13 20.52
C THR A 9 1.26 -15.61 19.14
N CYS A 10 1.19 -14.71 18.17
CA CYS A 10 1.15 -15.08 16.76
C CYS A 10 2.59 -15.32 16.30
N ALA A 11 3.00 -16.58 16.24
CA ALA A 11 4.24 -16.93 15.56
C ALA A 11 4.00 -16.70 14.07
N PHE A 12 4.71 -15.74 13.46
CA PHE A 12 4.86 -15.70 12.01
C PHE A 12 5.33 -17.09 11.58
N HIS A 13 4.67 -17.71 10.62
CA HIS A 13 4.85 -19.14 10.39
C HIS A 13 6.27 -19.40 9.86
N ASN A 14 7.11 -19.89 10.76
CA ASN A 14 8.52 -20.15 10.54
C ASN A 14 8.70 -21.36 9.62
N ARG A 15 8.95 -21.09 8.32
CA ARG A 15 9.84 -21.84 7.40
C ARG A 15 9.72 -21.39 5.94
N THR A 16 8.63 -20.74 5.55
CA THR A 16 8.43 -20.31 4.16
C THR A 16 8.44 -18.80 4.01
N SER A 17 7.82 -17.97 4.85
CA SER A 17 7.82 -16.51 4.66
C SER A 17 9.24 -15.92 4.67
N VAL A 18 9.61 -15.18 3.62
CA VAL A 18 10.90 -14.49 3.53
C VAL A 18 10.62 -13.00 3.40
N LEU A 19 10.83 -12.26 4.48
CA LEU A 19 10.89 -10.80 4.48
C LEU A 19 12.36 -10.40 4.60
N THR A 20 12.81 -9.47 3.77
CA THR A 20 14.21 -9.01 3.81
C THR A 20 14.38 -7.71 4.60
N GLY A 21 13.29 -7.00 4.92
CA GLY A 21 13.26 -5.89 5.87
C GLY A 21 11.96 -5.84 6.67
N LEU A 22 12.07 -5.73 8.00
CA LEU A 22 10.99 -5.32 8.89
C LEU A 22 11.50 -4.12 9.70
N VAL A 23 10.76 -3.03 9.75
CA VAL A 23 11.08 -1.87 10.59
C VAL A 23 9.83 -1.50 11.38
N ILE A 24 9.98 -1.40 12.70
CA ILE A 24 8.94 -1.03 13.67
C ILE A 24 9.49 0.17 14.42
N THR A 25 8.98 1.37 14.14
CA THR A 25 9.47 2.62 14.76
C THR A 25 8.32 3.41 15.38
N ASN A 26 8.58 3.96 16.57
CA ASN A 26 7.71 4.92 17.25
C ASN A 26 8.33 6.34 17.30
N ASP A 27 9.52 6.53 16.71
CA ASP A 27 10.24 7.80 16.68
C ASP A 27 10.99 7.92 15.32
N PRO A 28 11.11 9.11 14.69
CA PRO A 28 11.79 9.28 13.38
C PRO A 28 13.32 9.11 13.44
N VAL A 29 13.90 8.95 14.63
CA VAL A 29 15.34 8.85 14.84
C VAL A 29 15.65 7.58 15.64
N SER A 30 16.22 6.59 14.94
CA SER A 30 16.86 5.37 15.44
C SER A 30 16.05 4.06 15.50
N ASP A 31 16.75 3.05 14.98
CA ASP A 31 16.63 1.59 15.10
C ASP A 31 15.63 0.89 14.18
N SER A 32 16.03 0.83 12.90
CA SER A 32 15.58 -0.21 11.98
C SER A 32 15.99 -1.59 12.51
N LEU A 33 15.04 -2.33 13.09
CA LEU A 33 15.25 -3.71 13.55
C LEU A 33 15.28 -4.68 12.35
N PHE A 34 16.42 -4.81 11.67
CA PHE A 34 16.65 -5.89 10.71
C PHE A 34 16.69 -7.25 11.43
N VAL A 35 15.55 -7.89 11.68
CA VAL A 35 15.53 -9.19 12.35
C VAL A 35 15.59 -10.30 11.30
N LYS A 36 16.70 -11.04 11.25
CA LYS A 36 16.76 -12.31 10.52
C LYS A 36 16.01 -13.38 11.33
N GLY A 37 14.88 -13.87 10.79
CA GLY A 37 14.08 -14.94 11.39
C GLY A 37 13.09 -14.43 12.44
N PHE A 38 11.83 -14.26 12.06
CA PHE A 38 10.86 -13.49 12.84
C PHE A 38 9.94 -14.37 13.70
N GLU A 39 10.04 -14.23 15.02
CA GLU A 39 8.87 -14.27 15.90
C GLU A 39 8.58 -12.81 16.30
N LEU A 40 7.49 -12.23 15.80
CA LEU A 40 7.02 -10.92 16.29
C LEU A 40 6.39 -11.12 17.67
N GLN A 41 7.25 -11.03 18.69
CA GLN A 41 6.81 -11.17 20.07
C GLN A 41 5.97 -9.95 20.46
N GLU A 42 4.82 -10.18 21.08
CA GLU A 42 3.87 -9.16 21.58
C GLU A 42 4.56 -8.08 22.47
N ARG A 43 5.73 -8.40 23.02
CA ARG A 43 6.60 -7.50 23.80
C ARG A 43 7.22 -6.38 22.95
N CYS A 44 7.47 -6.60 21.67
CA CYS A 44 7.98 -5.58 20.74
C CYS A 44 6.89 -4.58 20.32
N LEU A 45 5.63 -4.88 20.62
CA LEU A 45 4.45 -4.10 20.24
C LEU A 45 3.80 -3.39 21.45
N GLN A 46 4.52 -3.22 22.56
CA GLN A 46 4.00 -2.74 23.85
C GLN A 46 3.60 -1.25 23.89
N ASN A 47 3.65 -0.53 22.78
CA ASN A 47 3.24 0.87 22.64
C ASN A 47 2.37 1.01 21.38
N PRO A 48 1.52 2.04 21.25
CA PRO A 48 0.79 2.26 20.01
C PRO A 48 1.80 2.38 18.88
N LEU A 49 1.78 1.40 17.96
CA LEU A 49 2.73 1.37 16.87
C LEU A 49 2.28 2.37 15.81
N GLU A 50 3.13 3.35 15.50
CA GLU A 50 2.80 4.36 14.50
C GLU A 50 3.32 3.98 13.10
N ASN A 51 4.42 3.22 13.01
CA ASN A 51 5.04 2.84 11.73
C ASN A 51 5.29 1.33 11.64
N LEU A 52 4.85 0.72 10.55
CA LEU A 52 5.13 -0.66 10.20
C LEU A 52 5.61 -0.74 8.76
N GLU A 53 6.85 -1.15 8.58
CA GLU A 53 7.43 -1.37 7.26
C GLU A 53 7.84 -2.83 7.12
N LEU A 54 7.25 -3.51 6.15
CA LEU A 54 7.56 -4.87 5.73
C LEU A 54 7.89 -4.79 4.25
N THR A 55 9.17 -4.80 3.90
CA THR A 55 9.57 -4.60 2.51
C THR A 55 10.29 -5.81 1.95
N TYR A 56 10.15 -6.00 0.64
CA TYR A 56 10.86 -7.00 -0.16
C TYR A 56 10.71 -8.44 0.37
N GLY A 57 9.88 -9.24 -0.29
CA GLY A 57 9.68 -10.62 0.16
C GLY A 57 8.35 -11.22 -0.25
N TYR A 58 7.90 -12.20 0.52
CA TYR A 58 6.53 -12.71 0.45
C TYR A 58 6.03 -13.02 1.85
N LEU A 59 4.72 -12.80 2.04
CA LEU A 59 4.00 -13.12 3.26
C LEU A 59 3.07 -14.30 3.00
N LEU A 60 2.85 -15.10 4.04
CA LEU A 60 1.75 -16.06 4.04
C LEU A 60 0.46 -15.38 4.48
N GLU A 61 -0.67 -16.01 4.17
CA GLU A 61 -1.97 -15.51 4.57
C GLU A 61 -2.10 -15.48 6.11
N GLU A 62 -1.51 -16.46 6.79
CA GLU A 62 -1.47 -16.57 8.24
C GLU A 62 -0.72 -15.39 8.88
N ASP A 63 0.38 -14.94 8.26
CA ASP A 63 1.16 -13.79 8.74
C ASP A 63 0.33 -12.50 8.65
N MET A 64 -0.43 -12.32 7.57
CA MET A 64 -1.34 -11.19 7.40
C MET A 64 -2.53 -11.25 8.35
N LYS A 65 -3.07 -12.44 8.63
CA LYS A 65 -4.10 -12.65 9.67
C LYS A 65 -3.56 -12.36 11.06
N CYS A 66 -2.31 -12.71 11.34
CA CYS A 66 -1.65 -12.36 12.59
C CYS A 66 -1.55 -10.83 12.74
N LEU A 67 -1.10 -10.14 11.69
CA LEU A 67 -1.01 -8.68 11.68
C LEU A 67 -2.33 -8.00 12.03
N SER A 68 -3.44 -8.39 11.39
CA SER A 68 -4.75 -7.77 11.65
C SER A 68 -5.25 -7.95 13.09
N GLN A 69 -4.80 -8.99 13.80
CA GLN A 69 -5.21 -9.28 15.17
C GLN A 69 -4.48 -8.44 16.23
N TYR A 70 -3.26 -7.96 15.98
CA TYR A 70 -2.50 -7.20 16.99
C TYR A 70 -3.19 -5.87 17.36
N ALA A 71 -3.56 -5.72 18.63
CA ALA A 71 -4.26 -4.53 19.13
C ALA A 71 -3.41 -3.25 19.05
N SER A 72 -2.08 -3.39 19.15
CA SER A 72 -1.11 -2.28 19.05
C SER A 72 -1.15 -1.54 17.71
N LEU A 73 -1.63 -2.20 16.64
CA LEU A 73 -1.74 -1.61 15.32
C LEU A 73 -2.93 -0.65 15.17
N GLY A 74 -3.84 -0.54 16.15
CA GLY A 74 -5.02 0.33 16.04
C GLY A 74 -4.70 1.82 15.80
N TYR A 75 -3.46 2.23 16.04
CA TYR A 75 -2.99 3.62 15.89
C TYR A 75 -1.96 3.78 14.77
N LEU A 76 -1.83 2.78 13.88
CA LEU A 76 -0.85 2.80 12.82
C LEU A 76 -1.09 3.97 11.85
N LYS A 77 -0.09 4.84 11.71
CA LYS A 77 -0.11 5.98 10.79
C LYS A 77 0.58 5.65 9.46
N HIS A 78 1.58 4.78 9.47
CA HIS A 78 2.36 4.45 8.28
C HIS A 78 2.45 2.94 8.10
N LEU A 79 1.92 2.45 6.98
CA LEU A 79 2.02 1.05 6.56
C LEU A 79 2.74 0.96 5.22
N ASN A 80 3.91 0.34 5.22
CA ASN A 80 4.70 0.10 4.02
C ASN A 80 4.87 -1.40 3.78
N LEU A 81 4.25 -1.91 2.71
CA LEU A 81 4.37 -3.29 2.25
C LEU A 81 5.12 -3.40 0.91
N SER A 82 5.89 -2.38 0.53
CA SER A 82 6.51 -2.30 -0.80
C SER A 82 7.34 -3.53 -1.12
N TYR A 83 7.20 -4.02 -2.35
CA TYR A 83 7.90 -5.20 -2.87
C TYR A 83 7.65 -6.51 -2.12
N VAL A 84 6.61 -6.56 -1.27
CA VAL A 84 6.07 -7.82 -0.76
C VAL A 84 5.15 -8.40 -1.82
N LEU A 85 5.45 -9.61 -2.30
CA LEU A 85 4.69 -10.32 -3.31
C LEU A 85 3.38 -10.85 -2.71
N LEU A 86 2.28 -10.16 -2.99
CA LEU A 86 0.95 -10.47 -2.44
C LEU A 86 0.07 -11.29 -3.39
N PHE A 87 0.52 -11.56 -4.62
CA PHE A 87 -0.27 -12.26 -5.66
C PHE A 87 -0.70 -13.69 -5.31
N ARG A 88 -0.11 -14.30 -4.27
CA ARG A 88 -0.38 -15.69 -3.87
C ARG A 88 -1.31 -15.85 -2.66
N ILE A 89 -1.75 -14.75 -2.05
CA ILE A 89 -2.54 -14.80 -0.80
C ILE A 89 -3.86 -14.03 -0.92
N SER A 90 -4.84 -14.38 -0.08
CA SER A 90 -6.03 -13.53 0.09
C SER A 90 -5.64 -12.18 0.68
N LEU A 91 -6.21 -11.10 0.13
CA LEU A 91 -6.04 -9.75 0.67
C LEU A 91 -7.15 -9.32 1.64
N GLU A 92 -8.11 -10.19 1.96
CA GLU A 92 -9.11 -9.92 3.00
C GLU A 92 -8.49 -9.53 4.36
N PRO A 93 -7.40 -10.18 4.84
CA PRO A 93 -6.78 -9.76 6.09
C PRO A 93 -6.16 -8.36 6.01
N LEU A 94 -5.65 -7.96 4.83
CA LEU A 94 -5.16 -6.60 4.59
C LEU A 94 -6.33 -5.61 4.60
N GLY A 95 -7.45 -5.95 3.95
CA GLY A 95 -8.67 -5.14 3.99
C GLY A 95 -9.18 -4.91 5.42
N ALA A 96 -9.23 -5.97 6.22
CA ALA A 96 -9.60 -5.89 7.64
C ALA A 96 -8.62 -5.05 8.46
N LEU A 97 -7.32 -5.15 8.18
CA LEU A 97 -6.31 -4.29 8.81
C LEU A 97 -6.55 -2.82 8.45
N LEU A 98 -6.76 -2.50 7.16
CA LEU A 98 -7.05 -1.14 6.71
C LEU A 98 -8.31 -0.57 7.38
N GLU A 99 -9.39 -1.37 7.52
CA GLU A 99 -10.59 -0.94 8.26
C GLU A 99 -10.29 -0.62 9.72
N LYS A 100 -9.47 -1.43 10.37
CA LYS A 100 -9.08 -1.26 11.78
C LYS A 100 -8.28 0.04 12.00
N ILE A 101 -7.42 0.39 11.04
CA ILE A 101 -6.51 1.55 11.13
C ILE A 101 -7.01 2.76 10.33
N ALA A 102 -8.22 2.70 9.79
CA ALA A 102 -8.78 3.72 8.90
C ALA A 102 -8.82 5.13 9.51
N ALA A 103 -8.97 5.22 10.84
CA ALA A 103 -9.03 6.47 11.57
C ALA A 103 -7.66 7.11 11.85
N SER A 104 -6.56 6.38 11.65
CA SER A 104 -5.19 6.80 11.99
C SER A 104 -4.22 6.77 10.81
N LEU A 105 -4.49 5.95 9.78
CA LEU A 105 -3.58 5.75 8.66
C LEU A 105 -3.41 7.01 7.80
N GLU A 106 -2.17 7.51 7.75
CA GLU A 106 -1.75 8.68 6.98
C GLU A 106 -0.97 8.30 5.72
N THR A 107 -0.21 7.19 5.75
CA THR A 107 0.61 6.71 4.64
C THR A 107 0.40 5.22 4.38
N LEU A 108 0.09 4.88 3.13
CA LEU A 108 0.00 3.50 2.66
C LEU A 108 0.90 3.30 1.44
N ILE A 109 1.86 2.38 1.53
CA ILE A 109 2.76 2.03 0.43
C ILE A 109 2.55 0.56 0.07
N LEU A 110 1.97 0.32 -1.10
CA LEU A 110 1.75 -0.99 -1.73
C LEU A 110 2.45 -1.03 -3.10
N GLU A 111 3.62 -0.40 -3.22
CA GLU A 111 4.37 -0.33 -4.47
C GLU A 111 5.00 -1.68 -4.81
N GLY A 112 4.82 -2.17 -6.05
CA GLY A 112 5.52 -3.36 -6.53
C GLY A 112 5.08 -4.68 -5.86
N CYS A 113 3.85 -4.74 -5.33
CA CYS A 113 3.35 -5.89 -4.60
C CYS A 113 2.77 -7.02 -5.47
N GLN A 114 2.71 -6.83 -6.79
CA GLN A 114 2.09 -7.74 -7.75
C GLN A 114 0.62 -8.07 -7.42
N ILE A 115 -0.12 -7.12 -6.85
CA ILE A 115 -1.54 -7.31 -6.56
C ILE A 115 -2.29 -7.47 -7.90
N HIS A 116 -3.22 -8.42 -7.99
CA HIS A 116 -4.16 -8.54 -9.13
C HIS A 116 -5.51 -7.90 -8.82
N TYR A 117 -6.32 -7.59 -9.84
CA TYR A 117 -7.61 -6.91 -9.65
C TYR A 117 -8.57 -7.68 -8.73
N SER A 118 -8.67 -9.00 -8.89
CA SER A 118 -9.50 -9.85 -8.03
C SER A 118 -9.15 -9.68 -6.55
N GLN A 119 -7.86 -9.51 -6.23
CA GLN A 119 -7.38 -9.30 -4.87
C GLN A 119 -7.55 -7.85 -4.41
N LEU A 120 -7.37 -6.87 -5.30
CA LEU A 120 -7.56 -5.45 -5.01
C LEU A 120 -8.96 -5.18 -4.45
N SER A 121 -9.99 -5.84 -5.00
CA SER A 121 -11.38 -5.69 -4.54
C SER A 121 -11.55 -5.95 -3.04
N ALA A 122 -10.75 -6.83 -2.44
CA ALA A 122 -10.80 -7.16 -1.02
C ALA A 122 -10.27 -6.04 -0.11
N ILE A 123 -9.44 -5.12 -0.63
CA ILE A 123 -8.89 -4.00 0.16
C ILE A 123 -9.63 -2.68 -0.04
N LEU A 124 -10.41 -2.54 -1.12
CA LEU A 124 -11.13 -1.30 -1.45
C LEU A 124 -12.08 -0.81 -0.33
N PRO A 125 -12.88 -1.68 0.35
CA PRO A 125 -13.74 -1.24 1.44
C PRO A 125 -12.95 -0.59 2.58
N GLY A 126 -11.87 -1.22 3.03
CA GLY A 126 -10.99 -0.68 4.07
C GLY A 126 -10.31 0.61 3.64
N LEU A 127 -9.73 0.62 2.44
CA LEU A 127 -9.06 1.81 1.87
C LEU A 127 -10.00 3.02 1.79
N SER A 128 -11.25 2.82 1.37
CA SER A 128 -12.23 3.91 1.22
C SER A 128 -12.57 4.61 2.55
N ARG A 129 -12.33 3.94 3.69
CA ARG A 129 -12.59 4.46 5.03
C ARG A 129 -11.41 5.23 5.62
N CYS A 130 -10.21 5.14 5.01
CA CYS A 130 -8.98 5.76 5.48
C CYS A 130 -8.96 7.29 5.32
N SER A 131 -9.88 8.00 5.97
CA SER A 131 -10.09 9.45 5.80
C SER A 131 -8.89 10.34 6.16
N GLN A 132 -7.92 9.79 6.92
CA GLN A 132 -6.67 10.46 7.28
C GLN A 132 -5.56 10.30 6.23
N LEU A 133 -5.76 9.46 5.21
CA LEU A 133 -4.73 9.11 4.24
C LEU A 133 -4.29 10.33 3.43
N THR A 134 -2.99 10.63 3.49
CA THR A 134 -2.36 11.76 2.78
C THR A 134 -1.43 11.27 1.67
N THR A 135 -0.85 10.08 1.83
CA THR A 135 0.11 9.49 0.90
C THR A 135 -0.30 8.06 0.53
N PHE A 136 -0.43 7.78 -0.77
CA PHE A 136 -0.77 6.44 -1.26
C PHE A 136 0.10 6.02 -2.45
N TYR A 137 0.97 5.03 -2.27
CA TYR A 137 1.81 4.51 -3.35
C TYR A 137 1.32 3.15 -3.80
N PHE A 138 0.81 3.09 -5.01
CA PHE A 138 0.32 1.87 -5.64
C PHE A 138 1.04 1.57 -6.96
N GLY A 139 2.08 2.34 -7.30
CA GLY A 139 2.91 2.15 -8.48
C GLY A 139 3.50 0.74 -8.60
N ARG A 140 4.01 0.42 -9.79
CA ARG A 140 4.67 -0.87 -10.09
C ARG A 140 3.82 -2.13 -9.85
N ASN A 141 2.51 -2.00 -9.70
CA ASN A 141 1.56 -3.11 -9.81
C ASN A 141 1.06 -3.25 -11.26
N CYS A 142 0.61 -4.43 -11.65
CA CYS A 142 0.05 -4.66 -12.99
C CYS A 142 -1.48 -4.58 -12.91
N MET A 143 -2.08 -3.51 -13.44
CA MET A 143 -3.52 -3.25 -13.35
C MET A 143 -4.08 -2.87 -14.70
N SER A 144 -5.24 -3.43 -15.05
CA SER A 144 -6.01 -2.94 -16.20
C SER A 144 -6.54 -1.53 -15.96
N MET A 145 -6.88 -0.86 -17.05
CA MET A 145 -7.54 0.44 -17.05
C MET A 145 -8.83 0.43 -16.21
N GLY A 146 -9.63 -0.63 -16.35
CA GLY A 146 -10.87 -0.80 -15.57
C GLY A 146 -10.61 -0.86 -14.07
N ALA A 147 -9.63 -1.68 -13.67
CA ALA A 147 -9.22 -1.81 -12.26
C ALA A 147 -8.76 -0.48 -11.66
N LEU A 148 -7.98 0.30 -12.43
CA LEU A 148 -7.52 1.62 -12.00
C LEU A 148 -8.67 2.61 -11.84
N LYS A 149 -9.63 2.66 -12.78
CA LYS A 149 -10.82 3.52 -12.64
C LYS A 149 -11.63 3.18 -11.39
N ASP A 150 -11.83 1.90 -11.12
CA ASP A 150 -12.58 1.47 -9.95
C ASP A 150 -11.84 1.82 -8.65
N LEU A 151 -10.52 1.63 -8.59
CA LEU A 151 -9.70 2.12 -7.49
C LEU A 151 -9.87 3.63 -7.26
N LEU A 152 -9.77 4.44 -8.32
CA LEU A 152 -9.91 5.90 -8.21
C LEU A 152 -11.28 6.29 -7.66
N ARG A 153 -12.37 5.66 -8.13
CA ARG A 153 -13.73 5.89 -7.63
C ARG A 153 -13.89 5.53 -6.16
N HIS A 154 -13.27 4.45 -5.71
CA HIS A 154 -13.27 4.04 -4.31
C HIS A 154 -12.47 4.97 -3.40
N THR A 155 -11.56 5.79 -3.96
CA THR A 155 -10.82 6.83 -3.21
C THR A 155 -11.48 8.21 -3.22
N SER A 156 -12.71 8.33 -3.76
CA SER A 156 -13.45 9.61 -3.85
C SER A 156 -13.59 10.34 -2.51
N GLY A 157 -13.82 9.61 -1.41
CA GLY A 157 -13.95 10.18 -0.06
C GLY A 157 -12.64 10.62 0.60
N LEU A 158 -11.48 10.31 0.00
CA LEU A 158 -10.16 10.55 0.59
C LEU A 158 -9.66 11.97 0.32
N SER A 159 -10.35 12.97 0.86
CA SER A 159 -10.08 14.41 0.63
C SER A 159 -8.69 14.89 1.07
N LYS A 160 -8.04 14.16 1.98
CA LYS A 160 -6.69 14.49 2.48
C LYS A 160 -5.57 13.98 1.60
N LEU A 161 -5.85 13.10 0.64
CA LEU A 161 -4.83 12.61 -0.29
C LEU A 161 -4.14 13.79 -0.97
N SER A 162 -2.82 13.77 -0.87
CA SER A 162 -1.96 14.86 -1.31
C SER A 162 -0.84 14.40 -2.21
N LEU A 163 -0.41 13.15 -2.05
CA LEU A 163 0.62 12.52 -2.85
C LEU A 163 0.23 11.08 -3.16
N GLU A 164 0.17 10.76 -4.44
CA GLU A 164 -0.29 9.44 -4.87
C GLU A 164 0.38 8.96 -6.15
N THR A 165 0.66 7.66 -6.20
CA THR A 165 1.28 7.00 -7.35
C THR A 165 0.44 5.80 -7.80
N TYR A 166 0.21 5.68 -9.10
CA TYR A 166 -0.49 4.57 -9.73
C TYR A 166 0.36 4.02 -10.88
N PRO A 167 0.24 2.72 -11.20
CA PRO A 167 0.95 2.15 -12.33
C PRO A 167 0.37 2.64 -13.66
N ALA A 168 1.14 2.47 -14.73
CA ALA A 168 0.57 2.55 -16.07
C ALA A 168 -0.49 1.43 -16.25
N PRO A 169 -1.60 1.68 -16.95
CA PRO A 169 -2.53 0.63 -17.34
C PRO A 169 -1.80 -0.48 -18.10
N GLU A 170 -2.12 -1.73 -17.79
CA GLU A 170 -1.54 -2.92 -18.42
C GLU A 170 -1.71 -2.90 -19.94
N GLU A 171 -2.81 -2.33 -20.44
CA GLU A 171 -3.10 -2.16 -21.87
C GLU A 171 -2.06 -1.29 -22.59
N SER A 172 -1.32 -0.47 -21.85
CA SER A 172 -0.25 0.37 -22.39
C SER A 172 1.13 -0.28 -22.32
N LEU A 173 1.24 -1.54 -21.88
CA LEU A 173 2.50 -2.25 -21.71
C LEU A 173 2.77 -3.21 -22.87
N ASN A 174 4.02 -3.28 -23.32
CA ASN A 174 4.47 -4.32 -24.25
C ASN A 174 4.87 -5.62 -23.52
N SER A 175 5.29 -6.64 -24.26
CA SER A 175 5.71 -7.94 -23.70
C SER A 175 6.92 -7.87 -22.77
N LEU A 176 7.67 -6.77 -22.78
CA LEU A 176 8.80 -6.48 -21.90
C LEU A 176 8.38 -5.57 -20.72
N VAL A 177 7.08 -5.36 -20.51
CA VAL A 177 6.52 -4.51 -19.45
C VAL A 177 6.99 -3.04 -19.59
N CYS A 178 7.35 -2.64 -20.81
CA CYS A 178 7.71 -1.27 -21.13
C CYS A 178 6.47 -0.53 -21.67
N VAL A 179 6.36 0.76 -21.33
CA VAL A 179 5.22 1.59 -21.72
C VAL A 179 5.29 1.97 -23.20
N ILE A 180 4.19 1.72 -23.91
CA ILE A 180 3.91 2.19 -25.26
C ILE A 180 3.21 3.55 -25.14
N TRP A 181 3.96 4.63 -25.31
CA TRP A 181 3.49 6.01 -25.05
C TRP A 181 2.26 6.43 -25.87
N GLU A 182 2.15 5.95 -27.11
CA GLU A 182 1.01 6.22 -28.00
C GLU A 182 -0.32 5.69 -27.43
N ILE A 183 -0.28 4.56 -26.70
CA ILE A 183 -1.45 3.98 -26.03
C ILE A 183 -1.60 4.58 -24.63
N PHE A 184 -0.49 4.79 -23.92
CA PHE A 184 -0.50 5.29 -22.56
C PHE A 184 -1.06 6.71 -22.45
N THR A 185 -0.70 7.61 -23.36
CA THR A 185 -1.10 9.03 -23.30
C THR A 185 -2.61 9.22 -23.24
N PRO A 186 -3.43 8.65 -24.15
CA PRO A 186 -4.88 8.78 -24.05
C PRO A 186 -5.46 8.08 -22.82
N LEU A 187 -4.94 6.92 -22.40
CA LEU A 187 -5.42 6.22 -21.20
C LEU A 187 -5.10 7.02 -19.92
N ARG A 188 -3.92 7.64 -19.84
CA ARG A 188 -3.55 8.52 -18.73
C ARG A 188 -4.50 9.70 -18.64
N ALA A 189 -4.83 10.33 -19.77
CA ALA A 189 -5.77 11.44 -19.81
C ALA A 189 -7.16 10.99 -19.31
N GLU A 190 -7.64 9.82 -19.72
CA GLU A 190 -8.92 9.26 -19.28
C GLU A 190 -8.95 8.92 -17.78
N LEU A 191 -7.85 8.39 -17.22
CA LEU A 191 -7.72 8.20 -15.76
C LEU A 191 -7.76 9.53 -15.02
N MET A 192 -7.06 10.55 -15.53
CA MET A 192 -7.09 11.89 -14.94
C MET A 192 -8.50 12.51 -14.99
N CYS A 193 -9.26 12.29 -16.07
CA CYS A 193 -10.67 12.69 -16.14
C CYS A 193 -11.51 11.97 -15.07
N THR A 194 -11.42 10.65 -14.99
CA THR A 194 -12.14 9.84 -13.97
C THR A 194 -11.82 10.33 -12.56
N LEU A 195 -10.56 10.66 -12.30
CA LEU A 195 -10.14 11.15 -11.00
C LEU A 195 -10.72 12.54 -10.67
N ARG A 196 -10.67 13.46 -11.63
CA ARG A 196 -11.22 14.82 -11.50
C ARG A 196 -12.74 14.84 -11.33
N GLU A 197 -13.44 13.82 -11.83
CA GLU A 197 -14.87 13.63 -11.59
C GLU A 197 -15.19 13.28 -10.14
N VAL A 198 -14.28 12.59 -9.45
CA VAL A 198 -14.54 12.05 -8.10
C VAL A 198 -13.89 12.85 -6.97
N ARG A 199 -12.78 13.56 -7.23
CA ARG A 199 -12.14 14.49 -6.28
C ARG A 199 -11.15 15.43 -6.96
N GLN A 200 -10.68 16.44 -6.22
CA GLN A 200 -9.62 17.33 -6.70
C GLN A 200 -8.24 16.71 -6.42
N PRO A 201 -7.52 16.22 -7.45
CA PRO A 201 -6.19 15.67 -7.28
C PRO A 201 -5.16 16.75 -6.92
N LYS A 202 -4.18 16.41 -6.06
CA LYS A 202 -3.05 17.29 -5.72
C LYS A 202 -1.78 16.85 -6.48
N ARG A 203 -0.92 16.02 -5.89
CA ARG A 203 0.30 15.51 -6.55
C ARG A 203 0.11 14.06 -6.97
N ILE A 204 0.03 13.82 -8.27
CA ILE A 204 -0.32 12.51 -8.82
C ILE A 204 0.67 12.07 -9.88
N PHE A 205 1.10 10.82 -9.76
CA PHE A 205 1.96 10.17 -10.74
C PHE A 205 1.29 8.90 -11.24
N ILE A 206 1.01 8.84 -12.53
CA ILE A 206 0.52 7.64 -13.21
C ILE A 206 1.56 7.31 -14.26
N GLY A 207 2.09 6.08 -14.28
CA GLY A 207 3.03 5.66 -15.32
C GLY A 207 4.13 4.69 -14.89
N PRO A 208 5.15 4.48 -15.75
CA PRO A 208 6.35 3.73 -15.42
C PRO A 208 7.19 4.62 -14.49
N THR A 209 7.19 4.30 -13.20
CA THR A 209 7.73 5.15 -12.10
C THR A 209 9.13 5.68 -12.40
N PRO A 210 9.38 7.01 -12.32
CA PRO A 210 9.49 7.72 -11.03
C PRO A 210 8.84 9.14 -11.01
N CYS A 211 8.64 9.88 -9.91
CA CYS A 211 9.38 9.87 -8.68
C CYS A 211 8.54 10.12 -7.42
N PRO A 212 8.84 9.40 -6.32
CA PRO A 212 8.34 9.64 -4.96
C PRO A 212 8.78 10.94 -4.26
N SER A 213 9.41 11.89 -4.95
CA SER A 213 9.50 13.30 -4.53
C SER A 213 10.04 14.23 -5.63
N CYS A 214 10.97 13.81 -6.52
CA CYS A 214 11.36 14.60 -7.72
C CYS A 214 12.42 14.00 -8.71
N GLY A 215 13.01 12.84 -8.53
CA GLY A 215 13.81 12.15 -9.58
C GLY A 215 12.97 11.58 -10.74
N SER A 216 12.22 12.46 -11.41
CA SER A 216 11.08 12.31 -12.34
C SER A 216 11.17 11.29 -13.47
N SER A 217 10.01 10.83 -13.96
CA SER A 217 9.58 10.68 -15.37
C SER A 217 8.07 10.40 -15.38
N PRO A 218 7.22 11.34 -15.84
CA PRO A 218 6.57 11.15 -17.16
C PRO A 218 6.09 12.45 -17.87
N SER A 219 6.59 12.77 -19.09
CA SER A 219 5.94 13.70 -20.06
C SER A 219 6.14 13.17 -21.50
N GLU A 220 5.41 13.57 -22.56
CA GLU A 220 4.81 14.87 -22.92
C GLU A 220 3.37 14.68 -23.47
N GLU A 221 2.27 15.25 -23.01
CA GLU A 221 1.93 16.07 -21.84
C GLU A 221 0.39 16.06 -21.74
N LEU A 222 -0.14 16.09 -20.52
CA LEU A 222 -1.35 16.82 -20.15
C LEU A 222 -1.23 17.08 -18.65
N GLU A 223 -0.63 18.22 -18.32
CA GLU A 223 -0.12 18.53 -16.99
C GLU A 223 -1.24 18.74 -15.95
N LEU A 224 -0.99 18.23 -14.75
CA LEU A 224 -0.44 19.08 -13.69
C LEU A 224 0.71 18.30 -13.05
N HIS A 225 1.92 18.52 -13.57
CA HIS A 225 3.17 18.14 -12.92
C HIS A 225 3.64 19.29 -12.05
N LEU A 226 3.20 19.34 -10.79
CA LEU A 226 3.86 20.19 -9.80
C LEU A 226 4.83 19.33 -8.99
N CYS A 227 5.98 19.06 -9.61
CA CYS A 227 7.18 18.70 -8.86
C CYS A 227 7.80 20.00 -8.33
N CYS A 228 7.79 20.11 -7.00
CA CYS A 228 8.10 21.29 -6.18
C CYS A 228 7.01 22.37 -6.21
#